data_AF-A0A3D1MA16-F1
#
_entry.id   AF-A0A3D1MA16-F1
#
_cell.length_a   1.000
_cell.length_b   1.000
_cell.length_c   1.000
_cell.angle_alpha   90.00
_cell.angle_beta   90.00
_cell.angle_gamma   90.00
#
_symmetry.space_group_name_H-M   'P 1'
#
loop_
_entity.id
_entity.type
_entity.pdbx_description
1 polymer ?
#
loop_
_entity_poly.entity_id
_entity_poly.type
_entity_poly.pdbx_seq_one_letter_code
_entity_poly.pdbx_strand_id
1 'polypeptide(L)' 'NVSIMRRDSVFPLSIQRGSIATPTVSLSYMVDASVGYIQVDMFGAYTHEEFSRAIEKLQQQGMTKLIVDL' A
#
# COMPACT_ATOMS: atom_id res chain seq x y z
N ASN A 1 9.46 3.99 -26.53
CA ASN A 1 9.75 5.38 -26.93
C ASN A 1 8.49 6.20 -26.70
N VAL A 2 8.56 7.21 -25.84
CA VAL A 2 7.46 8.15 -25.56
C VAL A 2 7.87 9.51 -26.10
N SER A 3 6.96 10.23 -26.75
CA SER A 3 7.24 11.58 -27.26
C SER A 3 6.43 12.61 -26.47
N ILE A 4 7.09 13.69 -26.05
CA ILE A 4 6.43 14.81 -25.35
C ILE A 4 6.46 16.03 -26.27
N MET A 5 5.32 16.70 -26.43
CA MET A 5 5.23 18.00 -27.11
C MET A 5 5.38 19.12 -26.08
N ARG A 6 6.31 20.05 -26.32
CA ARG A 6 6.48 21.25 -25.50
C ARG A 6 6.55 22.46 -26.43
N ARG A 7 5.57 23.36 -26.32
CA ARG A 7 5.27 24.38 -27.33
C ARG A 7 5.08 23.68 -28.69
N ASP A 8 5.81 24.07 -29.72
CA ASP A 8 5.67 23.54 -31.09
C ASP A 8 6.75 22.49 -31.44
N SER A 9 7.42 21.90 -30.45
CA SER A 9 8.50 20.92 -30.66
C SER A 9 8.20 19.58 -29.98
N VAL A 10 8.51 18.48 -30.68
CA VAL A 10 8.33 17.10 -30.22
C VAL A 10 9.67 16.52 -29.78
N PHE A 11 9.72 16.00 -28.55
CA PHE A 11 10.91 15.45 -27.93
C PHE A 11 10.74 13.94 -27.67
N PRO A 12 11.54 13.06 -28.31
CA PRO A 12 11.54 11.65 -27.99
C PRO A 12 12.30 11.38 -26.68
N LEU A 13 11.69 10.61 -25.79
CA LEU A 13 12.24 10.20 -24.50
C LEU A 13 12.24 8.67 -24.39
N SER A 14 13.36 8.15 -23.88
CA SER A 14 13.47 6.77 -23.43
C SER A 14 13.13 6.74 -21.94
N ILE A 15 12.05 6.07 -21.59
CA ILE A 15 11.60 5.89 -20.20
C ILE A 15 11.96 4.48 -19.78
N GLN A 16 12.79 4.35 -18.75
CA GLN A 16 13.01 3.07 -18.09
C GLN A 16 11.82 2.77 -17.18
N ARG A 17 11.18 1.62 -17.37
CA ARG A 17 10.10 1.17 -16.47
C ARG A 17 10.71 0.80 -15.13
N GLY A 18 10.20 1.40 -14.06
CA GLY A 18 10.44 0.99 -12.68
C GLY A 18 9.15 0.44 -12.08
N SER A 19 9.28 -0.47 -11.12
CA SER A 19 8.17 -0.78 -10.22
C SER A 19 8.03 0.36 -9.22
N ILE A 20 6.83 0.92 -9.09
CA ILE A 20 6.51 1.82 -7.98
C ILE A 20 5.95 0.92 -6.89
N ALA A 21 6.65 0.80 -5.77
CA ALA A 21 6.11 0.16 -4.60
C ALA A 21 5.03 1.08 -4.03
N THR A 22 3.76 0.74 -4.26
CA THR A 22 2.63 1.40 -3.61
C THR A 22 2.17 0.46 -2.50
N PRO A 23 2.44 0.77 -1.22
CA PRO A 23 1.90 0.00 -0.12
C PRO A 23 0.38 0.00 -0.23
N THR A 24 -0.20 -1.17 -0.05
CA THR A 24 -1.65 -1.40 -0.07
C THR A 24 -2.24 -1.34 1.33
N VAL A 25 -1.43 -1.55 2.36
CA VAL A 25 -1.76 -1.31 3.77
C VAL A 25 -0.99 -0.10 4.28
N SER A 26 -1.71 0.98 4.61
CA SER A 26 -1.09 2.25 5.02
C SER A 26 -0.94 2.40 6.53
N LEU A 27 -1.89 1.86 7.32
CA LEU A 27 -1.87 1.91 8.78
C LEU A 27 -2.17 0.54 9.39
N SER A 28 -1.46 0.20 10.46
CA SER A 28 -1.81 -0.90 11.36
C SER A 28 -1.36 -0.61 12.80
N TYR A 29 -2.31 -0.59 13.74
CA TYR A 29 -2.03 -0.31 15.16
C TYR A 29 -3.10 -0.87 16.11
N MET A 30 -2.77 -0.94 17.40
CA MET A 30 -3.71 -1.27 18.46
C MET A 30 -4.48 0.00 18.87
N VAL A 31 -5.81 -0.02 18.73
CA VAL A 31 -6.71 1.06 19.16
C VAL A 31 -6.87 1.06 20.67
N ASP A 32 -6.95 -0.14 21.26
CA ASP A 32 -6.94 -0.36 22.71
C ASP A 32 -6.20 -1.67 23.03
N ALA A 33 -6.29 -2.16 24.28
CA ALA A 33 -5.61 -3.39 24.72
C ALA A 33 -6.05 -4.67 23.98
N SER A 34 -7.15 -4.62 23.23
CA SER A 34 -7.81 -5.78 22.62
C SER A 34 -8.17 -5.60 21.14
N VAL A 35 -8.36 -4.36 20.68
CA VAL A 35 -8.81 -4.03 19.32
C VAL A 35 -7.65 -3.53 18.48
N GLY A 36 -7.37 -4.21 17.37
CA GLY A 36 -6.48 -3.76 16.31
C GLY A 36 -7.25 -3.04 15.19
N TYR A 37 -6.56 -2.18 14.48
CA TYR A 37 -7.06 -1.47 13.30
C TYR A 37 -6.07 -1.64 12.15
N ILE A 38 -6.59 -1.94 10.95
CA ILE A 38 -5.83 -1.97 9.71
C ILE A 38 -6.56 -1.15 8.65
N GLN A 39 -5.86 -0.22 8.00
CA GLN A 39 -6.36 0.53 6.84
C GLN A 39 -5.77 -0.05 5.55
N VAL A 40 -6.65 -0.41 4.62
CA VAL A 40 -6.30 -0.88 3.27
C VAL A 40 -6.69 0.19 2.26
N ASP A 41 -5.71 0.89 1.69
CA ASP A 41 -5.99 2.01 0.76
C ASP A 41 -6.36 1.51 -0.66
N MET A 42 -5.88 0.33 -1.04
CA MET A 42 -6.18 -0.28 -2.34
C MET A 42 -5.91 -1.79 -2.35
N PHE A 43 -6.55 -2.49 -3.29
CA PHE A 43 -6.30 -3.90 -3.53
C PHE A 43 -5.35 -4.09 -4.72
N GLY A 44 -4.20 -4.71 -4.46
CA GLY A 44 -3.14 -4.94 -5.43
C GLY A 44 -2.35 -6.23 -5.16
N ALA A 45 -1.26 -6.43 -5.89
CA ALA A 45 -0.48 -7.67 -5.85
C ALA A 45 0.09 -8.00 -4.46
N TYR A 46 0.36 -6.99 -3.63
CA TYR A 46 1.00 -7.14 -2.32
C TYR A 46 0.01 -7.10 -1.15
N THR A 47 -1.28 -6.86 -1.37
CA THR A 47 -2.27 -6.69 -0.29
C THR A 47 -2.36 -7.88 0.63
N HIS A 48 -2.35 -9.09 0.09
CA HIS A 48 -2.42 -10.28 0.92
C HIS A 48 -1.21 -10.39 1.88
N GLU A 49 -0.01 -10.15 1.37
CA GLU A 49 1.22 -10.25 2.15
C GLU A 49 1.32 -9.14 3.20
N GLU A 50 1.02 -7.90 2.82
CA GLU A 50 1.04 -6.75 3.73
C GLU A 50 -0.03 -6.85 4.82
N PHE A 51 -1.24 -7.27 4.46
CA PHE A 51 -2.34 -7.44 5.41
C PHE A 51 -2.05 -8.59 6.39
N SER A 52 -1.50 -9.71 5.91
CA SER A 52 -1.12 -10.84 6.77
C SER A 52 -0.05 -10.44 7.78
N ARG A 53 0.99 -9.71 7.34
CA ARG A 53 2.03 -9.16 8.24
C ARG A 53 1.45 -8.21 9.28
N ALA A 54 0.49 -7.36 8.90
CA ALA A 54 -0.18 -6.46 9.82
C ALA A 54 -0.97 -7.24 10.88
N ILE A 55 -1.71 -8.29 10.50
CA ILE A 55 -2.43 -9.17 11.42
C ILE A 55 -1.46 -9.83 12.41
N GLU A 56 -0.39 -10.46 11.92
CA GLU A 56 0.58 -11.16 12.77
C GLU A 56 1.19 -10.20 13.81
N LYS A 57 1.56 -8.99 13.36
CA LYS A 57 2.08 -7.93 14.23
C LYS A 57 1.08 -7.50 15.31
N LEU A 58 -0.20 -7.41 14.99
CA LEU A 58 -1.25 -7.03 15.95
C LEU A 58 -1.58 -8.19 16.91
N GLN A 59 -1.59 -9.43 16.44
CA GLN A 59 -1.76 -10.61 17.29
C GLN A 59 -0.65 -10.72 18.34
N GLN A 60 0.61 -10.46 17.95
CA GLN A 60 1.75 -10.40 18.87
C GLN A 60 1.61 -9.30 19.94
N GLN A 61 0.81 -8.27 19.68
CA GLN A 61 0.48 -7.20 20.63
C GLN A 61 -0.76 -7.48 21.48
N GLY A 62 -1.37 -8.67 21.36
CA GLY A 62 -2.55 -9.07 22.14
C GLY A 62 -3.89 -8.75 21.47
N MET A 63 -3.91 -8.43 20.17
CA MET A 63 -5.16 -8.23 19.43
C MET A 63 -6.07 -9.45 19.50
N THR A 64 -7.33 -9.22 19.85
CA THR A 64 -8.42 -10.22 19.85
C THR A 64 -9.61 -9.81 18.98
N LYS A 65 -9.71 -8.54 18.64
CA LYS A 65 -10.72 -7.97 17.75
C LYS A 65 -10.02 -7.12 16.70
N LEU A 66 -10.56 -7.08 15.49
CA LEU A 66 -9.97 -6.33 14.38
C LEU A 66 -11.04 -5.44 13.73
N ILE A 67 -10.70 -4.17 13.55
CA ILE A 67 -11.39 -3.24 12.65
C ILE A 67 -10.60 -3.21 11.34
N VAL A 68 -11.30 -3.37 10.22
CA VAL A 68 -10.74 -3.24 8.89
C VAL A 68 -11.44 -2.08 8.19
N ASP A 69 -10.64 -1.13 7.71
CA ASP A 69 -11.09 0.05 6.96
C ASP A 69 -10.65 -0.08 5.50
N LEU A 70 -11.58 0.08 4.56
CA LEU A 70 -11.47 -0.28 3.14
C LEU A 70 -11.82 0.87 2.20
#